data_AF-A0A2G9T3H4-F1
#
_entry.id   AF-A0A2G9T3H4-F1
#
_cell.length_a   1.000
_cell.length_b   1.000
_cell.length_c   1.000
_cell.angle_alpha   90.00
_cell.angle_beta   90.00
_cell.angle_gamma   90.00
#
_symmetry.space_group_name_H-M   'P 1'
#
loop_
_entity.id
_entity.type
_entity.pdbx_description
1 polymer ?
#
loop_
_entity_poly.entity_id
_entity_poly.type
_entity_poly.pdbx_seq_one_letter_code
_entity_poly.pdbx_strand_id
1 'polypeptide(L)'
;MACNVQFCWRDSLEKKIRLPTSTNFELGAITVDPGSTAYNPRPLIDYCRSLNIDYFYEEQDIIGAARKLNTVRSICAFCSRMKRGRLAAAAQLHGWNVLAMGQHLDDVAERSVVELD
;
A
#
# COMPACT_ATOMS: atom_id res chain seq x y z
N MET A 1 -3.40 -6.36 -12.73
CA MET A 1 -3.80 -6.48 -11.30
C MET A 1 -2.61 -6.07 -10.45
N ALA A 2 -2.37 -4.76 -10.37
CA ALA A 2 -1.18 -4.21 -9.71
C ALA A 2 -1.23 -4.49 -8.21
N CYS A 3 -0.23 -5.23 -7.76
CA CYS A 3 0.04 -5.47 -6.36
C CYS A 3 1.12 -4.48 -5.94
N ASN A 4 0.66 -3.41 -5.30
CA ASN A 4 1.49 -2.27 -5.02
C ASN A 4 2.20 -2.48 -3.69
N VAL A 5 3.52 -2.57 -3.75
CA VAL A 5 4.36 -2.22 -2.61
C VAL A 5 4.19 -0.71 -2.41
N GLN A 6 3.73 -0.32 -1.24
CA GLN A 6 3.38 1.06 -0.95
C GLN A 6 4.39 1.66 0.00
N PHE A 7 5.07 2.71 -0.44
CA PHE A 7 6.09 3.36 0.38
C PHE A 7 5.45 4.43 1.27
N CYS A 8 5.91 4.52 2.51
CA CYS A 8 5.36 5.41 3.51
C CYS A 8 6.48 6.14 4.29
N TRP A 9 6.23 7.38 4.70
CA TRP A 9 7.27 8.31 5.17
C TRP A 9 7.17 8.59 6.68
N ARG A 10 8.30 8.71 7.39
CA ARG A 10 8.39 9.22 8.78
C ARG A 10 9.39 10.37 8.90
N ASP A 11 9.07 11.36 9.74
CA ASP A 11 9.94 12.52 10.02
C ASP A 11 10.66 12.28 11.36
N SER A 12 11.99 12.16 11.34
CA SER A 12 12.79 11.79 12.52
C SER A 12 13.33 13.03 13.22
N LEU A 13 12.72 13.42 14.35
CA LEU A 13 13.08 14.59 15.15
C LEU A 13 14.33 14.35 16.02
N GLU A 14 15.52 14.27 15.43
CA GLU A 14 16.78 14.44 16.17
C GLU A 14 17.67 15.51 15.51
N LYS A 15 17.79 16.65 16.21
CA LYS A 15 18.54 17.85 15.81
C LYS A 15 20.05 17.60 15.73
N LYS A 16 20.68 17.87 14.58
CA LYS A 16 22.03 18.45 14.49
C LYS A 16 22.36 19.08 13.12
N ILE A 17 22.23 20.41 13.06
CA ILE A 17 23.04 21.42 12.34
C ILE A 17 23.55 21.11 10.91
N ARG A 18 23.11 22.00 9.98
CA ARG A 18 23.70 22.47 8.69
C ARG A 18 23.38 21.73 7.37
N LEU A 19 22.28 22.17 6.72
CA LEU A 19 22.12 22.79 5.38
C LEU A 19 20.58 22.82 5.09
N PRO A 20 20.03 23.80 4.34
CA PRO A 20 18.58 23.89 4.09
C PRO A 20 18.02 22.80 3.13
N THR A 21 18.69 21.66 3.02
CA THR A 21 18.40 20.56 2.08
C THR A 21 18.36 19.18 2.76
N SER A 22 18.06 19.15 4.06
CA SER A 22 18.13 17.93 4.89
C SER A 22 16.83 17.73 5.66
N THR A 23 15.76 17.44 4.95
CA THR A 23 14.62 16.76 5.59
C THR A 23 15.03 15.28 5.72
N ASN A 24 15.22 14.80 6.94
CA ASN A 24 15.55 13.40 7.19
C ASN A 24 14.30 12.58 7.03
N PHE A 25 14.19 11.90 5.90
CA PHE A 25 13.05 11.07 5.59
C PHE A 25 13.36 9.60 5.84
N GLU A 26 12.50 8.93 6.60
CA GLU A 26 12.54 7.48 6.78
C GLU A 26 11.56 6.81 5.81
N LEU A 27 12.01 5.74 5.17
CA LEU A 27 11.22 4.95 4.23
C LEU A 27 10.70 3.68 4.89
N GLY A 28 9.39 3.51 4.90
CA GLY A 28 8.71 2.27 5.21
C GLY A 28 7.99 1.72 3.97
N ALA A 29 7.61 0.44 4.04
CA ALA A 29 6.82 -0.23 3.03
C ALA A 29 5.62 -0.94 3.67
N ILE A 30 4.46 -0.94 2.99
CA ILE A 30 3.28 -1.68 3.37
C ILE A 30 2.85 -2.60 2.24
N THR A 31 2.41 -3.81 2.58
CA THR A 31 1.60 -4.64 1.69
C THR A 31 0.38 -5.18 2.40
N VAL A 32 -0.79 -4.99 1.77
CA VAL A 32 -2.05 -5.63 2.15
C VAL A 32 -2.38 -6.70 1.11
N ASP A 33 -2.22 -7.95 1.49
CA ASP A 33 -2.50 -9.12 0.67
C ASP A 33 -3.98 -9.52 0.79
N PRO A 34 -4.75 -9.50 -0.31
CA PRO A 34 -6.16 -9.81 -0.30
C PRO A 34 -6.47 -11.32 -0.30
N GLY A 35 -5.46 -12.19 -0.23
CA GLY A 35 -5.61 -13.65 -0.20
C GLY A 35 -5.80 -14.28 -1.59
N SER A 36 -5.17 -13.70 -2.62
CA SER A 36 -5.24 -14.25 -3.99
C SER A 36 -4.17 -15.32 -4.19
N THR A 37 -4.53 -16.49 -4.75
CA THR A 37 -3.54 -17.53 -5.09
C THR A 37 -2.58 -17.12 -6.21
N ALA A 38 -2.94 -16.11 -7.00
CA ALA A 38 -2.12 -15.62 -8.11
C ALA A 38 -1.04 -14.61 -7.67
N TYR A 39 -0.96 -14.26 -6.38
CA TYR A 39 -0.03 -13.27 -5.87
C TYR A 39 0.61 -13.75 -4.56
N ASN A 40 1.94 -13.67 -4.48
CA ASN A 40 2.67 -13.97 -3.25
C ASN A 40 3.68 -12.86 -2.94
N PRO A 41 3.38 -11.95 -2.00
CA PRO A 41 4.27 -10.88 -1.58
C PRO A 41 5.32 -11.30 -0.56
N ARG A 42 5.27 -12.53 -0.03
CA ARG A 42 6.15 -12.97 1.06
C ARG A 42 7.65 -12.81 0.76
N PRO A 43 8.16 -13.00 -0.47
CA PRO A 43 9.57 -12.72 -0.78
C PRO A 43 10.01 -11.28 -0.50
N LEU A 44 9.07 -10.32 -0.49
CA LEU A 44 9.38 -8.92 -0.18
C LEU A 44 9.78 -8.71 1.27
N ILE A 45 9.41 -9.62 2.19
CA ILE A 45 9.78 -9.50 3.61
C ILE A 45 11.30 -9.50 3.76
N ASP A 46 11.96 -10.49 3.17
CA ASP A 46 13.42 -10.63 3.26
C ASP A 46 14.12 -9.56 2.41
N TYR A 47 13.53 -9.20 1.27
CA TYR A 47 14.07 -8.13 0.41
C TYR A 47 14.07 -6.77 1.12
N CYS A 48 12.94 -6.33 1.68
CA CYS A 48 12.85 -5.08 2.42
C CYS A 48 13.76 -5.09 3.65
N ARG A 49 13.87 -6.23 4.36
CA ARG A 49 14.83 -6.40 5.46
C ARG A 49 16.27 -6.19 5.00
N SER A 50 16.66 -6.74 3.85
CA SER A 50 18.01 -6.58 3.30
C SER A 50 18.37 -5.13 2.94
N LEU A 51 17.35 -4.32 2.64
CA LEU A 51 17.48 -2.89 2.33
C LEU A 51 17.32 -1.99 3.57
N ASN A 52 17.16 -2.57 4.76
CA ASN A 52 16.86 -1.84 5.99
C ASN A 52 15.62 -0.93 5.89
N ILE A 53 14.59 -1.42 5.19
CA ILE A 53 13.28 -0.76 5.05
C ILE A 53 12.31 -1.40 6.04
N ASP A 54 11.67 -0.58 6.88
CA ASP A 54 10.62 -1.06 7.78
C ASP A 54 9.42 -1.52 6.96
N TYR A 55 9.06 -2.79 7.06
CA TYR A 55 8.06 -3.40 6.18
C TYR A 55 6.92 -4.03 6.98
N PHE A 56 5.73 -3.47 6.79
CA PHE A 56 4.50 -4.00 7.34
C PHE A 56 3.77 -4.86 6.31
N TYR A 57 3.66 -6.15 6.60
CA TYR A 57 2.89 -7.10 5.81
C TYR A 57 1.63 -7.51 6.56
N GLU A 58 0.48 -7.39 5.90
CA GLU A 58 -0.81 -7.83 6.42
C GLU A 58 -1.49 -8.76 5.40
N GLU A 59 -1.86 -9.96 5.84
CA GLU A 59 -2.64 -10.92 5.06
C GLU A 59 -4.09 -10.95 5.55
N GLN A 60 -5.04 -10.76 4.64
CA GLN A 60 -6.47 -10.79 4.92
C GLN A 60 -7.24 -11.42 3.76
N ASP A 61 -8.14 -12.37 4.06
CA ASP A 61 -8.99 -13.01 3.05
C ASP A 61 -10.12 -12.08 2.55
N ILE A 62 -9.73 -11.00 1.86
CA ILE A 62 -10.64 -9.98 1.32
C ILE A 62 -11.43 -10.57 0.16
N ILE A 63 -10.82 -11.42 -0.66
CA ILE A 63 -11.48 -12.06 -1.81
C ILE A 63 -12.52 -13.07 -1.33
N GLY A 64 -12.18 -13.94 -0.37
CA GLY A 64 -13.12 -14.88 0.21
C GLY A 64 -14.26 -14.18 0.94
N ALA A 65 -13.98 -13.10 1.67
CA ALA A 65 -15.02 -12.26 2.27
C ALA A 65 -15.97 -11.65 1.23
N ALA A 66 -15.44 -11.14 0.10
CA ALA A 66 -16.25 -10.60 -0.99
C ALA A 66 -17.17 -11.67 -1.61
N ARG A 67 -16.67 -12.90 -1.77
CA ARG A 67 -17.43 -14.02 -2.34
C ARG A 67 -18.59 -14.50 -1.45
N LYS A 68 -18.48 -14.31 -0.13
CA LYS A 68 -19.53 -14.67 0.84
C LYS A 68 -20.67 -13.64 0.89
N LEU A 69 -20.48 -12.45 0.33
CA LEU A 69 -21.45 -11.36 0.35
C LEU A 69 -22.25 -11.32 -0.95
N ASN A 70 -23.56 -11.59 -0.87
CA ASN A 70 -24.47 -11.53 -2.01
C ASN A 70 -24.69 -10.11 -2.58
N THR A 71 -24.22 -9.08 -1.87
CA THR A 71 -24.40 -7.66 -2.23
C THR A 71 -23.22 -7.07 -3.00
N VAL A 72 -22.12 -7.80 -3.13
CA VAL A 72 -20.91 -7.30 -3.81
C VAL A 72 -21.10 -7.38 -5.31
N ARG A 73 -21.29 -6.21 -5.95
CA ARG A 73 -21.39 -6.11 -7.42
C ARG A 73 -20.08 -6.43 -8.14
N SER A 74 -18.93 -6.11 -7.53
CA SER A 74 -17.61 -6.36 -8.12
C SER A 74 -16.58 -6.65 -7.03
N ILE A 75 -15.95 -7.82 -7.11
CA ILE A 75 -14.89 -8.26 -6.19
C ILE A 75 -13.69 -7.31 -6.28
N CYS A 76 -13.32 -6.87 -7.48
CA CYS A 76 -12.21 -5.94 -7.69
C CYS A 76 -12.46 -4.59 -7.02
N ALA A 77 -13.67 -4.03 -7.17
CA ALA A 77 -14.05 -2.77 -6.53
C ALA A 77 -14.07 -2.89 -4.99
N PHE A 78 -14.62 -3.99 -4.48
CA PHE A 78 -14.61 -4.29 -3.04
C PHE A 78 -13.19 -4.41 -2.48
N CYS A 79 -12.35 -5.20 -3.15
CA CYS A 79 -10.95 -5.40 -2.76
C CYS A 79 -10.16 -4.09 -2.79
N SER A 80 -10.32 -3.27 -3.84
CA SER A 80 -9.66 -1.95 -3.94
C SER A 80 -10.04 -1.02 -2.78
N ARG A 81 -11.31 -1.03 -2.36
CA ARG A 81 -11.79 -0.22 -1.24
C ARG A 81 -11.24 -0.72 0.10
N MET A 82 -11.29 -2.02 0.34
CA MET A 82 -10.78 -2.62 1.58
C MET A 82 -9.28 -2.43 1.74
N LYS A 83 -8.50 -2.62 0.66
CA LYS A 83 -7.04 -2.40 0.67
C LYS A 83 -6.70 -0.96 1.06
N ARG A 84 -7.35 0.04 0.44
CA ARG A 84 -7.11 1.45 0.75
C ARG A 84 -7.36 1.79 2.23
N GLY A 85 -8.45 1.28 2.80
CA GLY A 85 -8.76 1.49 4.22
C GLY A 85 -7.68 0.90 5.14
N ARG A 86 -7.23 -0.33 4.86
CA ARG A 86 -6.17 -0.99 5.65
C ARG A 86 -4.82 -0.31 5.52
N LEU A 87 -4.45 0.11 4.31
CA LEU A 87 -3.22 0.87 4.05
C LEU A 87 -3.20 2.19 4.84
N ALA A 88 -4.31 2.92 4.85
CA ALA A 88 -4.41 4.16 5.63
C ALA A 88 -4.31 3.90 7.15
N ALA A 89 -4.99 2.85 7.65
CA ALA A 89 -4.92 2.48 9.05
C ALA A 89 -3.51 2.03 9.47
N ALA A 90 -2.83 1.24 8.64
CA ALA A 90 -1.44 0.83 8.86
C ALA A 90 -0.50 2.04 8.86
N ALA A 91 -0.64 2.95 7.89
CA ALA A 91 0.15 4.18 7.85
C ALA A 91 -0.02 5.00 9.14
N GLN A 92 -1.25 5.17 9.61
CA GLN A 92 -1.53 5.89 10.85
C GLN A 92 -0.94 5.19 12.08
N LEU A 93 -1.04 3.86 12.17
CA LEU A 93 -0.49 3.07 13.28
C LEU A 93 1.03 3.17 13.37
N HIS A 94 1.72 3.16 12.23
CA HIS A 94 3.17 3.30 12.15
C HIS A 94 3.62 4.77 12.21
N GLY A 95 2.70 5.73 12.32
CA GLY A 95 3.02 7.16 12.38
C GLY A 95 3.60 7.68 11.07
N TRP A 96 3.28 7.04 9.95
CA TRP A 96 3.71 7.50 8.64
C TRP A 96 2.77 8.58 8.10
N ASN A 97 3.33 9.66 7.58
CA ASN A 97 2.61 10.89 7.24
C ASN A 97 2.28 11.03 5.74
N VAL A 98 3.01 10.35 4.86
CA VAL A 98 2.80 10.34 3.41
C VAL A 98 2.74 8.91 2.93
N LEU A 99 1.76 8.61 2.07
CA LEU A 99 1.51 7.28 1.56
C LEU A 99 1.55 7.30 0.03
N ALA A 100 2.59 6.70 -0.56
CA ALA A 100 2.84 6.71 -2.00
C ALA A 100 2.38 5.39 -2.65
N MET A 101 1.29 5.44 -3.42
CA MET A 101 0.76 4.33 -4.21
C MET A 101 1.35 4.34 -5.62
N GLY A 102 2.20 3.37 -5.97
CA GLY A 102 2.50 3.10 -7.38
C GLY A 102 1.25 2.55 -8.06
N GLN A 103 0.80 3.13 -9.17
CA GLN A 103 -0.17 2.50 -10.07
C GLN A 103 0.54 2.30 -11.41
N HIS A 104 0.25 1.22 -12.14
CA HIS A 104 0.76 1.12 -13.50
C HIS A 104 0.18 2.29 -14.31
N LEU A 105 0.97 2.88 -15.21
CA LEU A 105 0.52 4.03 -16.01
C LEU A 105 -0.78 3.71 -16.77
N ASP A 106 -0.90 2.47 -17.25
CA ASP A 106 -2.08 1.97 -17.95
C ASP A 106 -3.33 1.89 -17.06
N ASP A 107 -3.17 1.60 -15.76
CA ASP A 107 -4.28 1.53 -14.80
C ASP A 107 -4.90 2.94 -14.56
N VAL A 108 -4.11 4.01 -14.72
CA VAL A 108 -4.58 5.40 -14.61
C VAL A 108 -5.34 5.80 -15.87
N ALA A 109 -4.84 5.42 -17.04
CA ALA A 109 -5.47 5.70 -18.33
C ALA A 109 -6.84 5.02 -18.47
N GLU A 110 -6.96 3.76 -18.05
CA GLU A 110 -8.25 3.05 -18.04
C GLU A 110 -9.29 3.74 -17.14
N ARG A 111 -8.85 4.36 -16.05
CA ARG A 111 -9.75 5.00 -15.08
C ARG A 111 -10.27 6.35 -15.53
N SER A 112 -9.46 7.09 -16.30
CA SER A 112 -9.86 8.38 -16.88
C SER A 112 -10.88 8.27 -18.02
N VAL A 113 -10.99 7.11 -18.68
CA VAL A 113 -11.89 6.91 -19.82
C VAL A 113 -13.34 6.63 -19.38
N VAL A 114 -13.57 6.27 -18.12
CA VAL A 114 -14.92 5.96 -17.59
C VAL A 114 -15.61 7.18 -16.96
N GLU A 115 -14.98 8.36 -16.98
CA GLU A 115 -15.53 9.61 -16.42
C GLU A 115 -15.89 10.62 -17.53
N LEU A 116 -16.56 10.13 -18.58
CA LEU A 116 -17.28 10.91 -19.59
C LEU A 116 -18.53 10.13 -20.03
N ASP A 117 -19.56 10.10 -19.17
CA ASP A 117 -20.99 9.98 -19.52
C ASP A 117 -21.86 10.23 -18.28
#